data_AF-A4I836-F1
#
_entry.id   AF-A4I836-F1
#
_cell.length_a   1.000
_cell.length_b   1.000
_cell.length_c   1.000
_cell.angle_alpha   90.00
_cell.angle_beta   90.00
_cell.angle_gamma   90.00
#
_symmetry.space_group_name_H-M   'P 1'
#
loop_
_entity.id
_entity.type
_entity.pdbx_description
1 polymer ?
#
loop_
_entity_poly.entity_id
_entity_poly.type
_entity_poly.pdbx_seq_one_letter_code
_entity_poly.pdbx_strand_id
1 'polypeptide(L)'
;MGNSSSREWFDPYAINTPLAGVCAVSCLFNSVPNGVLRISNVYTNVTLLVLLGCSTGFSTSLHMPLLGAQAGLTASLLFTLGAPMKILFTSRLFPRSVHYGIGAFYTTYHAMQLQKELNYFEDAHEDGEDEFF
;
A
#
# COMPACT_ATOMS: atom_id res chain seq x y z
N MET A 1 6.21 21.95 19.62
CA MET A 1 6.55 20.60 19.18
C MET A 1 6.14 20.49 17.71
N GLY A 2 7.08 20.44 16.78
CA GLY A 2 6.73 20.22 15.37
C GLY A 2 6.09 18.85 15.25
N ASN A 3 4.88 18.79 14.69
CA ASN A 3 4.03 17.60 14.62
C ASN A 3 4.81 16.42 14.00
N SER A 4 5.36 15.52 14.83
CA SER A 4 6.09 14.33 14.38
C SER A 4 5.21 13.42 13.52
N SER A 5 3.90 13.50 13.71
CA SER A 5 2.91 12.64 13.07
C SER A 5 2.98 12.65 11.55
N SER A 6 3.25 13.79 10.88
CA SER A 6 3.33 13.78 9.41
C SER A 6 4.57 13.07 8.89
N ARG A 7 5.66 12.99 9.69
CA ARG A 7 6.89 12.27 9.32
C ARG A 7 6.71 10.76 9.41
N GLU A 8 5.75 10.29 10.20
CA GLU A 8 5.46 8.87 10.39
C GLU A 8 4.65 8.26 9.23
N TRP A 9 3.92 9.08 8.46
CA TRP A 9 3.06 8.60 7.35
C TRP A 9 3.86 8.26 6.09
N PHE A 10 5.00 8.92 5.90
CA PHE A 10 5.96 8.64 4.83
C PHE A 10 7.34 8.37 5.44
N ASP A 11 7.39 7.52 6.47
CA ASP A 11 8.66 7.12 7.06
C ASP A 11 9.53 6.43 5.99
N PRO A 12 10.76 6.89 5.72
CA PRO A 12 11.67 6.22 4.79
C PRO A 12 11.95 4.74 5.12
N TYR A 13 11.76 4.32 6.37
CA TYR A 13 11.96 2.94 6.81
C TYR A 13 10.69 2.07 6.75
N ALA A 14 9.54 2.65 6.41
CA ALA A 14 8.31 1.88 6.27
C ALA A 14 8.35 0.99 5.03
N ILE A 15 7.79 -0.22 5.16
CA ILE A 15 7.72 -1.21 4.07
C ILE A 15 7.04 -0.65 2.81
N ASN A 16 6.07 0.24 2.95
CA ASN A 16 5.32 0.85 1.84
C ASN A 16 6.12 1.92 1.08
N THR A 17 7.18 2.47 1.67
CA THR A 17 7.89 3.63 1.12
C THR A 17 8.62 3.34 -0.19
N PRO A 18 9.30 2.19 -0.37
CA PRO A 18 9.85 1.82 -1.68
C PRO A 18 8.77 1.73 -2.76
N LEU A 19 7.60 1.16 -2.47
CA LEU A 19 6.49 1.10 -3.42
C LEU A 19 5.92 2.48 -3.73
N ALA A 20 5.81 3.35 -2.73
CA ALA A 20 5.43 4.75 -2.91
C ALA A 20 6.44 5.47 -3.83
N GLY A 21 7.73 5.23 -3.65
CA GLY A 21 8.79 5.73 -4.53
C GLY A 21 8.60 5.26 -5.98
N VAL A 22 8.32 3.96 -6.19
CA VAL A 22 8.01 3.42 -7.53
C VAL A 22 6.78 4.12 -8.14
N CYS A 23 5.72 4.35 -7.35
CA CYS A 23 4.52 5.04 -7.82
C CYS A 23 4.78 6.51 -8.15
N ALA A 24 5.58 7.21 -7.34
CA ALA A 24 5.97 8.60 -7.58
C ALA A 24 6.80 8.74 -8.87
N VAL A 25 7.82 7.89 -9.04
CA VAL A 25 8.62 7.84 -10.27
C VAL A 25 7.76 7.44 -11.47
N SER A 26 6.85 6.50 -11.31
CA SER A 26 5.90 6.11 -12.35
C SER A 26 4.99 7.28 -12.76
N CYS A 27 4.50 8.05 -11.79
CA CYS A 27 3.70 9.24 -12.05
C CYS A 27 4.49 10.30 -12.87
N LEU A 28 5.77 10.51 -12.55
CA LEU A 28 6.60 11.51 -13.25
C LEU A 28 7.00 11.08 -14.66
N PHE A 29 7.43 9.82 -14.84
CA PHE A 29 8.06 9.38 -16.10
C PHE A 29 7.14 8.56 -17.02
N ASN A 30 6.10 7.91 -16.50
CA ASN A 30 5.18 7.08 -17.30
C ASN A 30 3.86 7.79 -17.64
N SER A 31 3.55 8.93 -17.01
CA SER A 31 2.31 9.64 -17.31
C SER A 31 2.33 10.33 -18.67
N VAL A 32 3.49 10.59 -19.27
CA VAL A 32 3.61 11.19 -20.61
C VAL A 32 4.27 10.22 -21.60
N PRO A 33 3.50 9.27 -22.19
CA PRO A 33 3.94 8.54 -23.36
C PRO A 33 3.69 9.34 -24.64
N ASN A 34 4.74 9.50 -25.46
CA ASN A 34 4.67 10.13 -26.79
C ASN A 34 3.98 11.51 -26.81
N GLY A 35 4.15 12.30 -25.74
CA GLY A 35 3.57 13.65 -25.63
C GLY A 35 2.11 13.71 -25.15
N VAL A 36 1.44 12.57 -24.94
CA VAL A 36 0.06 12.54 -24.43
C VAL A 36 0.06 12.23 -22.94
N LEU A 37 -0.52 13.11 -22.12
CA LEU A 37 -0.70 12.86 -20.69
C LEU A 37 -1.79 11.80 -20.47
N ARG A 38 -1.41 10.63 -19.95
CA ARG A 38 -2.34 9.61 -19.48
C ARG A 38 -2.82 9.95 -18.09
N ILE A 39 -3.91 10.70 -18.04
CA ILE A 39 -4.60 11.11 -16.82
C ILE A 39 -4.93 9.90 -15.92
N SER A 40 -5.27 8.74 -16.51
CA SER A 40 -5.50 7.50 -15.74
C SER A 40 -4.29 7.06 -14.94
N ASN A 41 -3.08 7.14 -15.52
CA ASN A 41 -1.85 6.80 -14.81
C ASN A 41 -1.61 7.74 -13.63
N VAL A 42 -1.82 9.05 -13.84
CA VAL A 42 -1.64 10.06 -12.80
C VAL A 42 -2.58 9.75 -11.63
N TYR A 43 -3.87 9.59 -11.90
CA TYR A 43 -4.84 9.30 -10.85
C TYR A 43 -4.55 7.99 -10.14
N THR A 44 -4.24 6.91 -10.85
CA THR A 44 -3.94 5.62 -10.20
C THR A 44 -2.69 5.70 -9.33
N ASN A 45 -1.61 6.36 -9.78
CA ASN A 45 -0.41 6.52 -8.94
C ASN A 45 -0.67 7.44 -7.73
N VAL A 46 -1.44 8.52 -7.89
CA VAL A 46 -1.82 9.40 -6.77
C VAL A 46 -2.67 8.65 -5.75
N THR A 47 -3.67 7.89 -6.19
CA THR A 47 -4.49 7.05 -5.31
C THR A 47 -3.64 6.02 -4.58
N LEU A 48 -2.69 5.38 -5.27
CA LEU A 48 -1.76 4.44 -4.64
C LEU A 48 -0.88 5.12 -3.58
N LEU A 49 -0.34 6.31 -3.88
CA LEU A 49 0.45 7.09 -2.92
C LEU A 49 -0.35 7.42 -1.66
N VAL A 50 -1.62 7.82 -1.82
CA VAL A 50 -2.52 8.10 -0.69
C VAL A 50 -2.79 6.83 0.11
N LEU A 51 -3.15 5.71 -0.54
CA LEU A 51 -3.44 4.45 0.16
C LEU A 51 -2.21 3.90 0.90
N LEU A 52 -1.02 3.99 0.31
CA LEU A 52 0.24 3.56 0.94
C LEU A 52 0.63 4.45 2.13
N GLY A 53 0.42 5.76 2.00
CA GLY A 53 0.60 6.71 3.10
C GLY A 53 -0.38 6.45 4.24
N CYS A 54 -1.67 6.25 3.93
CA CYS A 54 -2.68 5.89 4.92
C CYS A 54 -2.37 4.54 5.57
N SER A 55 -1.98 3.52 4.82
CA SER A 55 -1.58 2.21 5.36
C SER A 55 -0.48 2.38 6.41
N THR A 56 0.54 3.17 6.10
CA THR A 56 1.65 3.45 7.02
C THR A 56 1.17 4.25 8.24
N GLY A 57 0.46 5.35 8.02
CA GLY A 57 -0.05 6.21 9.11
C GLY A 57 -1.04 5.51 10.04
N PHE A 58 -1.86 4.59 9.52
CA PHE A 58 -2.73 3.76 10.35
C PHE A 58 -1.92 2.81 11.24
N SER A 59 -0.89 2.17 10.70
CA SER A 59 -0.04 1.25 11.47
C SER A 59 0.85 1.97 12.49
N THR A 60 1.47 3.09 12.14
CA THR A 60 2.49 3.77 12.97
C THR A 60 1.89 4.83 13.89
N SER A 61 1.14 5.77 13.34
CA SER A 61 0.65 6.95 14.10
C SER A 61 -0.65 6.69 14.83
N LEU A 62 -1.59 5.98 14.21
CA LEU A 62 -2.92 5.73 14.78
C LEU A 62 -2.99 4.42 15.55
N HIS A 63 -1.95 3.59 15.51
CA HIS A 63 -1.91 2.27 16.16
C HIS A 63 -3.12 1.39 15.81
N MET A 64 -3.62 1.49 14.56
CA MET A 64 -4.69 0.66 14.00
C MET A 64 -4.11 -0.25 12.91
N PRO A 65 -3.31 -1.27 13.29
CA PRO A 65 -2.60 -2.11 12.33
C PRO A 65 -3.54 -2.88 11.39
N LEU A 66 -4.74 -3.25 11.85
CA LEU A 66 -5.75 -3.92 11.04
C LEU A 66 -6.19 -3.06 9.83
N LEU A 67 -6.54 -1.79 10.07
CA LEU A 67 -6.89 -0.85 8.99
C LEU A 67 -5.67 -0.55 8.11
N GLY A 68 -4.48 -0.47 8.71
CA GLY A 68 -3.23 -0.32 7.98
C GLY A 68 -2.98 -1.47 7.01
N ALA A 69 -3.19 -2.72 7.45
CA ALA A 69 -3.04 -3.92 6.64
C ALA A 69 -4.10 -4.00 5.52
N GLN A 70 -5.37 -3.66 5.81
CA GLN A 70 -6.42 -3.59 4.79
C GLN A 70 -6.13 -2.53 3.72
N ALA A 71 -5.72 -1.32 4.13
CA ALA A 71 -5.30 -0.26 3.22
C ALA A 71 -4.07 -0.65 2.39
N GLY A 72 -3.10 -1.33 3.00
CA GLY A 72 -1.92 -1.84 2.33
C GLY A 72 -2.24 -2.92 1.31
N LEU A 73 -3.11 -3.87 1.66
CA LEU A 73 -3.56 -4.95 0.80
C LEU A 73 -4.35 -4.43 -0.40
N THR A 74 -5.28 -3.49 -0.17
CA THR A 74 -6.03 -2.85 -1.25
C THR A 74 -5.11 -2.08 -2.20
N ALA A 75 -4.11 -1.36 -1.66
CA ALA A 75 -3.10 -0.68 -2.47
C ALA A 75 -2.26 -1.65 -3.30
N SER A 76 -1.77 -2.75 -2.71
CA SER A 76 -0.93 -3.73 -3.40
C SER A 76 -1.72 -4.49 -4.48
N LEU A 77 -2.99 -4.81 -4.21
CA LEU A 77 -3.90 -5.40 -5.20
C LEU A 77 -4.16 -4.43 -6.35
N LEU A 78 -4.44 -3.17 -6.06
CA LEU A 78 -4.64 -2.13 -7.07
C LEU A 78 -3.38 -1.94 -7.92
N PHE A 79 -2.19 -1.98 -7.31
CA PHE A 79 -0.92 -1.94 -8.02
C PHE A 79 -0.80 -3.15 -8.96
N THR A 80 -0.98 -4.37 -8.44
CA THR A 80 -0.84 -5.63 -9.19
C THR A 80 -1.82 -5.75 -10.35
N LEU A 81 -3.09 -5.40 -10.11
CA LEU A 81 -4.16 -5.46 -11.11
C LEU A 81 -4.19 -4.21 -12.00
N GLY A 82 -3.49 -3.14 -11.63
CA GLY A 82 -3.42 -1.91 -12.40
C GLY A 82 -2.79 -2.09 -13.79
N ALA A 83 -1.77 -2.94 -13.90
CA ALA A 83 -1.13 -3.27 -15.17
C ALA A 83 -2.06 -4.01 -16.16
N PRO A 84 -2.74 -5.12 -15.81
CA PRO A 84 -3.65 -5.80 -16.72
C PRO A 84 -4.87 -4.94 -17.06
N MET A 85 -5.38 -4.13 -16.13
CA MET A 85 -6.48 -3.19 -16.39
C MET A 85 -6.06 -1.97 -17.25
N LYS A 86 -4.77 -1.83 -17.61
CA LYS A 86 -4.22 -0.69 -18.34
C LYS A 86 -4.53 0.67 -17.69
N ILE A 87 -4.65 0.70 -16.37
CA ILE A 87 -4.79 1.95 -15.60
C ILE A 87 -3.45 2.42 -15.03
N LEU A 88 -2.56 1.48 -14.72
CA LEU A 88 -1.22 1.74 -14.22
C LEU A 88 -0.17 1.33 -15.27
N PHE A 89 0.71 2.26 -15.61
CA PHE A 89 1.77 2.04 -16.59
C PHE A 89 3.13 2.14 -15.93
N THR A 90 3.73 1.00 -15.61
CA THR A 90 5.10 0.89 -15.08
C THR A 90 6.10 0.37 -16.10
N SER A 91 5.66 0.15 -17.35
CA SER A 91 6.43 -0.56 -18.37
C SER A 91 7.73 0.12 -18.79
N ARG A 92 7.89 1.44 -18.61
CA ARG A 92 9.19 2.10 -18.86
C ARG A 92 10.18 1.92 -17.72
N LEU A 93 9.72 1.59 -16.51
CA LEU A 93 10.59 1.41 -15.35
C LEU A 93 11.14 -0.01 -15.28
N PHE A 94 10.28 -1.00 -15.51
CA PHE A 94 10.67 -2.41 -15.45
C PHE A 94 9.73 -3.28 -16.28
N PRO A 95 10.17 -4.49 -16.69
CA PRO A 95 9.33 -5.44 -17.39
C PRO A 95 8.13 -5.89 -16.55
N ARG A 96 7.08 -6.38 -17.21
CA ARG A 96 5.83 -6.81 -16.55
C ARG A 96 6.05 -7.91 -15.50
N SER A 97 7.03 -8.79 -15.68
CA SER A 97 7.37 -9.82 -14.68
C SER A 97 7.79 -9.21 -13.34
N VAL A 98 8.60 -8.17 -13.36
CA VAL A 98 9.03 -7.43 -12.16
C VAL A 98 7.84 -6.70 -11.53
N HIS A 99 6.95 -6.12 -12.34
CA HIS A 99 5.73 -5.50 -11.84
C HIS A 99 4.89 -6.48 -11.02
N TYR A 100 4.61 -7.65 -11.57
CA TYR A 100 3.85 -8.69 -10.87
C TYR A 100 4.61 -9.24 -9.66
N GLY A 101 5.94 -9.38 -9.74
CA GLY A 101 6.76 -9.80 -8.60
C GLY A 101 6.67 -8.82 -7.42
N ILE A 102 6.80 -7.52 -7.68
CA ILE A 102 6.62 -6.47 -6.68
C ILE A 102 5.19 -6.53 -6.13
N GLY A 103 4.19 -6.51 -7.00
CA GLY A 103 2.79 -6.54 -6.59
C GLY A 103 2.42 -7.75 -5.73
N ALA A 104 2.87 -8.94 -6.12
CA ALA A 104 2.67 -10.18 -5.38
C ALA A 104 3.36 -10.13 -4.01
N PHE A 105 4.62 -9.67 -3.94
CA PHE A 105 5.34 -9.55 -2.68
C PHE A 105 4.59 -8.66 -1.67
N TYR A 106 4.17 -7.46 -2.09
CA TYR A 106 3.42 -6.55 -1.22
C TYR A 106 2.04 -7.10 -0.84
N THR A 107 1.38 -7.80 -1.76
CA THR A 107 0.08 -8.42 -1.50
C THR A 107 0.21 -9.54 -0.48
N THR A 108 1.21 -10.42 -0.62
CA THR A 108 1.48 -11.47 0.36
C THR A 108 1.85 -10.88 1.72
N TYR A 109 2.71 -9.84 1.76
CA TYR A 109 3.09 -9.19 3.00
C TYR A 109 1.87 -8.63 3.75
N HIS A 110 1.03 -7.83 3.08
CA HIS A 110 -0.16 -7.24 3.71
C HIS A 110 -1.24 -8.27 4.02
N ALA A 111 -1.36 -9.33 3.24
CA ALA A 111 -2.26 -10.44 3.55
C ALA A 111 -1.83 -11.20 4.82
N MET A 112 -0.51 -11.43 4.98
CA MET A 112 0.03 -12.04 6.21
C MET A 112 -0.16 -11.12 7.41
N GLN A 113 0.06 -9.82 7.26
CA GLN A 113 -0.21 -8.86 8.33
C GLN A 113 -1.69 -8.85 8.70
N LEU A 114 -2.58 -8.83 7.71
CA LEU A 114 -4.02 -8.88 7.94
C LEU A 114 -4.43 -10.15 8.70
N GLN A 115 -3.93 -11.32 8.28
CA GLN A 115 -4.21 -12.59 8.95
C GLN A 115 -3.70 -12.57 10.40
N LYS A 116 -2.51 -12.04 10.64
CA LYS A 116 -1.92 -11.92 11.98
C LYS A 116 -2.80 -11.06 12.89
N GLU A 117 -3.23 -9.90 12.42
CA GLU A 117 -4.06 -8.99 13.22
C GLU A 117 -5.48 -9.52 13.43
N LEU A 118 -6.05 -10.24 12.45
CA LEU A 118 -7.35 -10.89 12.60
C LEU A 118 -7.31 -11.97 13.67
N ASN A 119 -6.33 -12.88 13.61
CA ASN A 119 -6.19 -13.94 14.61
C ASN A 119 -5.85 -13.37 15.99
N TYR A 120 -5.01 -12.32 16.07
CA TYR A 120 -4.71 -11.67 17.34
C TYR A 120 -5.94 -11.00 17.96
N PHE A 121 -6.80 -10.42 17.13
CA PHE A 121 -8.06 -9.83 17.58
C PHE A 121 -9.09 -10.89 17.98
N GLU A 122 -9.15 -12.01 17.25
CA GLU A 122 -10.01 -13.15 17.55
C GLU A 122 -9.61 -13.83 18.87
N ASP A 123 -8.32 -14.10 19.08
CA ASP A 123 -7.79 -14.65 20.34
C ASP A 123 -8.10 -13.71 21.53
N ALA A 124 -7.94 -12.39 21.34
CA ALA A 124 -8.26 -11.41 22.39
C ALA A 124 -9.78 -11.32 22.70
N HIS A 125 -10.64 -11.74 21.77
CA HIS A 125 -12.08 -11.82 22.00
C HIS A 125 -12.46 -13.11 22.73
N GLU A 126 -11.86 -14.25 22.34
CA GLU A 126 -12.08 -15.55 22.99
C GLU A 126 -11.66 -15.51 24.48
N ASP A 127 -10.52 -14.89 24.81
CA ASP A 127 -10.07 -14.72 26.20
C ASP A 127 -11.07 -13.90 27.06
N GLY A 128 -11.90 -13.05 26.44
CA GLY A 128 -12.90 -12.24 27.13
C GLY A 128 -14.23 -12.95 27.39
N GLU A 129 -14.55 -14.01 26.65
CA GLU A 129 -15.79 -14.78 26.83
C GLU A 129 -15.67 -15.85 27.93
N ASP A 130 -14.46 -16.35 28.17
CA ASP A 130 -14.20 -17.36 29.22
C ASP A 130 -14.15 -16.80 30.65
N GLU A 131 -14.17 -15.47 30.84
CA GLU A 131 -14.11 -14.84 32.16
C GLU A 131 -15.49 -14.58 32.82
N PHE A 132 -16.59 -15.10 32.28
CA PHE A 132 -17.90 -15.03 32.97
C PHE A 132 -18.09 -16.19 33.97
N PHE A 133 -17.67 -15.96 35.22
CA PHE A 133 -18.13 -16.70 36.41
C PHE A 133 -19.04 -15.84 37.29
#